data_AF-A0A919XKL3-F1
#
_entry.id   AF-A0A919XKL3-F1
#
_cell.length_a   1.000
_cell.length_b   1.000
_cell.length_c   1.000
_cell.angle_alpha   90.00
_cell.angle_beta   90.00
_cell.angle_gamma   90.00
#
_symmetry.space_group_name_H-M   'P 1'
#
loop_
_entity.id
_entity.type
_entity.pdbx_description
1 polymer ?
#
loop_
_entity_poly.entity_id
_entity_poly.type
_entity_poly.pdbx_seq_one_letter_code
_entity_poly.pdbx_strand_id
1 'polypeptide(L)' 'MSQAVLERRSEMLKKHIQQLLIRDNQHGISRQQNMFLQQMIKELHQTSHELNGSR' A
#
# COMPACT_ATOMS: atom_id res chain seq x y z
N MET A 1 -9.62 10.61 -11.27
CA MET A 1 -8.65 9.58 -11.70
C MET A 1 -9.40 8.53 -12.50
N SER A 2 -8.83 7.98 -13.59
CA SER A 2 -9.45 6.83 -14.26
C SER A 2 -9.38 5.59 -13.35
N GLN A 3 -10.41 4.74 -13.38
CA GLN A 3 -10.46 3.49 -12.61
C GLN A 3 -9.18 2.65 -12.78
N ALA A 4 -8.67 2.54 -14.02
CA ALA A 4 -7.44 1.82 -14.33
C ALA A 4 -6.20 2.37 -13.60
N VAL A 5 -6.16 3.68 -13.33
CA VAL A 5 -5.06 4.31 -12.58
C VAL A 5 -5.13 3.95 -11.10
N LEU A 6 -6.35 3.92 -10.54
CA LEU A 6 -6.57 3.54 -9.13
C LEU A 6 -6.27 2.05 -8.91
N GLU A 7 -6.66 1.19 -9.84
CA GLU A 7 -6.35 -0.24 -9.82
C GLU A 7 -4.83 -0.47 -9.86
N ARG A 8 -4.13 0.16 -10.81
CA ARG A 8 -2.67 0.08 -10.91
C ARG A 8 -1.97 0.60 -9.66
N ARG A 9 -2.45 1.71 -9.08
CA ARG A 9 -1.92 2.24 -7.81
C ARG A 9 -2.12 1.22 -6.68
N SER A 10 -3.30 0.61 -6.58
CA SER A 10 -3.61 -0.42 -5.57
C SER A 10 -2.66 -1.60 -5.66
N GLU A 11 -2.42 -2.12 -6.87
CA GLU A 11 -1.48 -3.23 -7.10
C GLU A 11 -0.05 -2.89 -6.70
N MET A 12 0.44 -1.71 -7.08
CA MET A 12 1.79 -1.27 -6.72
C MET A 12 1.94 -1.12 -5.20
N LEU A 13 0.95 -0.55 -4.51
CA LEU A 13 0.96 -0.41 -3.06
C LEU A 13 0.98 -1.79 -2.38
N LYS A 14 0.13 -2.73 -2.80
CA LYS A 14 0.10 -4.10 -2.26
C LYS A 14 1.46 -4.78 -2.42
N LYS A 15 2.11 -4.67 -3.58
CA LYS A 15 3.42 -5.26 -3.84
C LYS A 15 4.51 -4.70 -2.91
N HIS A 16 4.55 -3.38 -2.71
CA HIS A 16 5.53 -2.76 -1.81
C HIS A 16 5.28 -3.08 -0.34
N ILE A 17 4.02 -3.07 0.10
CA ILE A 17 3.62 -3.48 1.45
C ILE A 17 4.07 -4.93 1.71
N GLN A 18 3.80 -5.84 0.78
CA GLN A 18 4.19 -7.25 0.91
C GLN A 18 5.71 -7.42 1.03
N GLN A 19 6.50 -6.69 0.22
CA GLN A 19 7.95 -6.73 0.29
C GLN A 19 8.49 -6.25 1.65
N LEU A 20 7.94 -5.16 2.19
CA LEU A 20 8.33 -4.67 3.51
C LEU A 20 7.91 -5.61 4.64
N LEU A 21 6.73 -6.23 4.55
CA LEU A 21 6.28 -7.22 5.54
C LEU A 21 7.17 -8.47 5.54
N ILE A 22 7.55 -8.98 4.36
CA ILE A 22 8.50 -10.10 4.26
C ILE A 22 9.82 -9.72 4.93
N ARG A 23 10.34 -8.52 4.64
CA ARG A 23 11.58 -8.02 5.23
C ARG A 23 11.49 -7.87 6.74
N ASP A 24 10.38 -7.32 7.24
CA ASP A 24 10.13 -7.15 8.67
C ASP A 24 10.09 -8.49 9.40
N ASN A 25 9.39 -9.45 8.82
CA ASN A 25 9.29 -10.80 9.37
C ASN A 25 10.64 -11.55 9.37
N GLN A 26 11.53 -11.28 8.40
CA GLN A 26 12.82 -11.97 8.28
C GLN A 26 13.93 -11.33 9.11
N HIS A 27 14.00 -10.00 9.11
CA HIS A 27 15.16 -9.26 9.62
C HIS A 27 14.77 -8.05 10.49
N GLY A 28 13.48 -7.76 10.61
CA GLY A 28 12.98 -6.48 11.10
C GLY A 28 13.15 -5.36 10.07
N ILE A 29 12.33 -4.32 10.20
CA ILE A 29 12.49 -3.06 9.47
C ILE A 29 12.85 -1.91 10.39
N SER A 30 13.50 -0.89 9.82
CA SER A 30 13.81 0.33 10.56
C SER A 30 12.54 1.11 10.92
N ARG A 31 12.62 1.99 11.92
CA ARG A 31 11.51 2.88 12.27
C ARG A 31 11.01 3.70 11.08
N GLN A 32 11.91 4.16 10.21
CA GLN A 32 11.55 4.90 9.00
C GLN A 32 10.78 4.03 8.00
N GLN A 33 11.23 2.78 7.80
CA GLN A 33 10.54 1.83 6.94
C GLN A 33 9.16 1.45 7.50
N ASN A 34 9.03 1.32 8.83
CA ASN A 34 7.74 1.10 9.47
C ASN A 34 6.80 2.30 9.27
N MET A 35 7.28 3.54 9.45
CA MET A 35 6.48 4.74 9.15
C MET A 35 6.01 4.75 7.69
N PHE A 36 6.89 4.38 6.76
CA PHE A 36 6.54 4.29 5.34
C PHE A 36 5.51 3.18 5.06
N LEU A 37 5.67 2.00 5.69
CA LEU A 37 4.72 0.90 5.61
C LEU A 37 3.33 1.32 6.08
N GLN A 38 3.23 2.00 7.23
CA GLN A 38 1.97 2.52 7.75
C GLN A 38 1.33 3.55 6.81
N GLN A 39 2.15 4.41 6.19
CA GLN A 39 1.67 5.37 5.20
C GLN A 39 1.10 4.67 3.95
N MET A 40 1.80 3.67 3.42
CA MET A 40 1.33 2.89 2.27
C MET A 40 0.02 2.14 2.56
N ILE A 41 -0.13 1.60 3.77
CA ILE A 41 -1.38 0.95 4.19
C ILE A 41 -2.54 1.95 4.18
N LYS A 42 -2.35 3.16 4.73
CA LYS A 42 -3.36 4.23 4.68
C LYS A 42 -3.72 4.61 3.25
N GLU A 43 -2.73 4.78 2.37
CA GLU A 43 -2.96 5.09 0.96
C GLU A 43 -3.70 3.98 0.23
N LEU A 44 -3.44 2.71 0.58
CA LEU A 44 -4.14 1.57 0.01
C LEU A 44 -5.62 1.57 0.41
N HIS A 45 -5.93 1.87 1.68
CA HIS A 45 -7.30 2.03 2.16
C HIS A 45 -8.02 3.19 1.45
N GLN A 46 -7.34 4.34 1.31
CA GLN A 46 -7.90 5.48 0.59
C GLN A 46 -8.18 5.14 -0.88
N THR A 47 -7.22 4.51 -1.57
CA THR A 47 -7.39 4.08 -2.97
C THR A 47 -8.54 3.07 -3.10
N SER A 48 -8.70 2.16 -2.14
CA SER A 48 -9.80 1.19 -2.12
C SER A 48 -11.15 1.87 -1.88
N HIS A 49 -11.20 2.88 -1.02
CA HIS A 49 -12.40 3.69 -0.80
C HIS A 49 -12.78 4.49 -2.06
N GLU A 50 -11.81 5.08 -2.75
CA GLU A 50 -12.03 5.79 -4.01
C GLU A 50 -12.54 4.85 -5.11
N LEU A 51 -12.00 3.62 -5.20
CA LEU A 51 -12.49 2.60 -6.14
C LEU A 51 -13.92 2.15 -5.83
N ASN A 52 -14.23 1.91 -4.55
CA ASN A 52 -15.55 1.44 -4.14
C ASN A 52 -16.62 2.55 -4.16
N GLY A 53 -16.24 3.79 -3.90
CA GLY A 53 -17.14 4.95 -4.01
C GLY A 53 -17.36 5.43 -5.44
N SER A 54 -16.52 4.98 -6.40
CA SER A 54 -16.69 5.22 -7.84
C SER A 54 -17.47 4.10 -8.55
N ARG A 55 -17.92 3.08 -7.82
CA ARG A 55 -18.79 1.98 -8.30
C ARG A 55 -20.24 2.27 -7.92
#